data_AF-S7JRP9-F1
#
_entry.id   AF-S7JRP9-F1
#
_cell.length_a   1.000
_cell.length_b   1.000
_cell.length_c   1.000
_cell.angle_alpha   90.00
_cell.angle_beta   90.00
_cell.angle_gamma   90.00
#
_symmetry.space_group_name_H-M   'P 1'
#
loop_
_entity.id
_entity.type
_entity.pdbx_description
1 polymer ?
#
loop_
_entity_poly.entity_id
_entity_poly.type
_entity_poly.pdbx_seq_one_letter_code
_entity_poly.pdbx_strand_id
1 'polypeptide(L)'
;MDAKGIIGLAPSLENPELWNRLGDKRDQYIAGVVTGGMSGKIESLGNSYQGFAMPPQSFLETADLVEITHYILSDINHLTGGPDASLIDKYKENPLSHQELHQLRNGD
;
A
#
# COMPACT_ATOMS: atom_id res chain seq x y z
N MET A 1 -2.36 -18.62 -4.83
CA MET A 1 -1.97 -17.96 -3.55
C MET A 1 -2.87 -16.75 -3.46
N ASP A 2 -3.71 -16.68 -2.42
CA ASP A 2 -4.96 -15.92 -2.50
C ASP A 2 -4.84 -14.54 -1.82
N ALA A 3 -3.63 -13.96 -1.79
CA ALA A 3 -3.35 -12.63 -1.23
C ALA A 3 -3.80 -12.38 0.24
N LYS A 4 -4.16 -13.43 0.98
CA LYS A 4 -4.70 -13.36 2.36
C LYS A 4 -3.69 -12.97 3.45
N GLY A 5 -2.40 -12.94 3.13
CA GLY A 5 -1.34 -12.70 4.11
C GLY A 5 -1.23 -13.83 5.16
N ILE A 6 -0.63 -13.50 6.31
CA ILE A 6 -0.47 -14.39 7.46
C ILE A 6 -0.86 -13.60 8.72
N ILE A 7 -1.91 -14.04 9.41
CA ILE A 7 -2.41 -13.37 10.62
C ILE A 7 -1.28 -13.19 11.64
N GLY A 8 -1.11 -11.96 12.12
CA GLY A 8 -0.07 -11.58 13.08
C GLY A 8 1.33 -11.36 12.50
N LEU A 9 1.55 -11.58 11.19
CA LEU A 9 2.84 -11.39 10.52
C LEU A 9 2.75 -10.46 9.30
N ALA A 10 1.85 -10.76 8.38
CA ALA A 10 1.66 -10.01 7.13
C ALA A 10 0.18 -9.73 6.90
N PRO A 11 -0.25 -8.46 6.81
CA PRO A 11 -1.64 -8.13 6.55
C PRO A 11 -2.10 -8.65 5.18
N SER A 12 -3.39 -8.99 5.06
CA SER A 12 -4.02 -9.31 3.77
C SER A 12 -3.93 -8.12 2.81
N LEU A 13 -3.56 -8.39 1.55
CA LEU A 13 -3.66 -7.43 0.46
C LEU A 13 -5.08 -7.39 -0.13
N GLU A 14 -5.83 -8.48 0.00
CA GLU A 14 -7.27 -8.51 -0.27
C GLU A 14 -8.01 -7.87 0.91
N ASN A 15 -8.33 -6.59 0.77
CA ASN A 15 -9.00 -5.77 1.76
C ASN A 15 -9.83 -4.67 1.06
N PRO A 16 -10.92 -5.05 0.37
CA PRO A 16 -11.72 -4.09 -0.40
C PRO A 16 -12.31 -2.98 0.49
N GLU A 17 -12.56 -3.25 1.78
CA GLU A 17 -13.03 -2.24 2.73
C GLU A 17 -12.01 -1.11 2.93
N LEU A 18 -10.73 -1.44 3.17
CA LEU A 18 -9.66 -0.45 3.26
C LEU A 18 -9.61 0.41 2.00
N TRP A 19 -9.52 -0.23 0.84
CA TRP A 19 -9.28 0.47 -0.41
C TRP A 19 -10.46 1.36 -0.81
N ASN A 20 -11.70 0.91 -0.57
CA ASN A 20 -12.88 1.75 -0.76
C ASN A 20 -12.93 2.93 0.22
N ARG A 21 -12.57 2.72 1.49
CA ARG A 21 -12.52 3.78 2.51
C ARG A 21 -11.50 4.87 2.17
N LEU A 22 -10.38 4.49 1.56
CA LEU A 22 -9.33 5.44 1.16
C LEU A 22 -9.78 6.35 0.01
N GLY A 23 -10.69 5.89 -0.86
CA GLY A 23 -11.17 6.69 -2.01
C GLY A 23 -10.01 7.29 -2.81
N ASP A 24 -10.05 8.60 -3.02
CA ASP A 24 -9.05 9.35 -3.80
C ASP A 24 -7.64 9.34 -3.18
N LYS A 25 -7.48 8.91 -1.92
CA LYS A 25 -6.19 8.77 -1.22
C LYS A 25 -5.49 7.44 -1.49
N ARG A 26 -6.19 6.49 -2.12
CA ARG A 26 -5.73 5.10 -2.33
C ARG A 26 -4.42 5.04 -3.11
N ASP A 27 -4.33 5.81 -4.19
CA ASP A 27 -3.20 5.75 -5.11
C ASP A 27 -1.95 6.35 -4.45
N GLN A 28 -2.08 7.46 -3.69
CA GLN A 28 -0.98 7.99 -2.89
C GLN A 28 -0.56 7.00 -1.80
N TYR A 29 -1.52 6.35 -1.13
CA TYR A 29 -1.21 5.41 -0.06
C TYR A 29 -0.43 4.20 -0.57
N ILE A 30 -0.91 3.53 -1.63
CA ILE A 30 -0.24 2.32 -2.12
C ILE A 30 1.11 2.67 -2.77
N ALA A 31 1.21 3.77 -3.52
CA ALA A 31 2.47 4.26 -4.07
C ALA A 31 3.49 4.53 -2.95
N GLY A 32 3.07 5.25 -1.91
CA GLY A 32 3.95 5.58 -0.79
C GLY A 32 4.39 4.35 0.01
N VAL A 33 3.52 3.34 0.19
CA VAL A 33 3.89 2.08 0.86
C VAL A 33 4.92 1.30 0.03
N VAL A 34 4.74 1.17 -1.30
CA VAL A 34 5.68 0.39 -2.10
C VAL A 34 7.02 1.10 -2.29
N THR A 35 7.08 2.43 -2.30
CA THR A 35 8.34 3.17 -2.46
C THR A 35 9.04 3.50 -1.14
N GLY A 36 8.28 3.79 -0.08
CA GLY A 36 8.80 4.21 1.24
C GLY A 36 8.76 3.12 2.32
N GLY A 37 8.09 2.00 2.05
CA GLY A 37 7.86 0.97 3.05
C GLY A 37 6.84 1.38 4.10
N MET A 38 6.59 0.50 5.06
CA MET A 38 5.63 0.76 6.13
C MET A 38 6.10 0.14 7.44
N SER A 39 6.06 0.92 8.52
CA SER A 39 6.33 0.43 9.88
C SER A 39 5.37 1.08 10.89
N GLY A 40 5.43 0.60 12.12
CA GLY A 40 4.50 1.00 13.18
C GLY A 40 3.26 0.11 13.21
N LYS A 41 2.37 0.41 14.17
CA LYS A 41 1.19 -0.40 14.42
C LYS A 41 0.10 -0.12 13.38
N ILE A 42 -0.39 -1.15 12.69
CA ILE A 42 -1.58 -1.04 11.83
C ILE A 42 -2.66 -2.04 12.25
N GLU A 43 -3.92 -1.65 12.04
CA GLU A 43 -5.08 -2.54 12.14
C GLU A 43 -5.51 -2.94 10.72
N SER A 44 -5.79 -4.22 10.50
CA SER A 44 -6.29 -4.73 9.21
C SER A 44 -7.18 -5.95 9.44
N LEU A 45 -8.43 -5.90 8.96
CA LEU A 45 -9.42 -6.98 9.08
C LEU A 45 -9.54 -7.52 10.52
N GLY A 46 -9.65 -6.63 11.50
CA GLY A 46 -9.78 -6.98 12.91
C GLY A 46 -8.50 -7.50 13.59
N ASN A 47 -7.35 -7.50 12.88
CA ASN A 47 -6.07 -7.95 13.41
C ASN A 47 -5.07 -6.79 13.52
N SER A 48 -4.34 -6.77 14.63
CA SER A 48 -3.26 -5.81 14.89
C SER A 48 -1.92 -6.37 14.42
N TYR A 49 -1.17 -5.57 13.67
CA TYR A 49 0.19 -5.88 13.21
C TYR A 49 1.13 -4.83 13.79
N GLN A 50 2.08 -5.26 14.61
CA GLN A 50 3.03 -4.39 15.32
C GLN A 50 4.38 -5.10 15.48
N GLY A 51 5.47 -4.33 15.47
CA GLY A 51 6.83 -4.87 15.63
C GLY A 51 7.45 -5.40 14.34
N PHE A 52 6.75 -5.24 13.21
CA PHE A 52 7.24 -5.59 11.88
C PHE A 52 7.34 -4.35 11.01
N ALA A 53 8.17 -4.44 9.97
CA ALA A 53 8.29 -3.43 8.94
C ALA A 53 8.23 -4.11 7.57
N MET A 54 7.53 -3.46 6.64
CA MET A 54 7.63 -3.73 5.21
C MET A 54 8.75 -2.83 4.66
N PRO A 55 9.89 -3.39 4.21
CA PRO A 55 10.92 -2.60 3.55
C PRO A 55 10.40 -1.96 2.25
N PRO A 56 10.95 -0.80 1.86
CA PRO A 56 10.64 -0.21 0.56
C PRO A 56 11.02 -1.14 -0.59
N GLN A 57 10.24 -1.13 -1.65
CA GLN A 57 10.47 -1.85 -2.91
C GLN A 57 10.96 -0.89 -4.01
N SER A 58 11.44 0.29 -3.65
CA SER A 58 11.87 1.35 -4.58
C SER A 58 13.08 0.98 -5.46
N PHE A 59 13.75 -0.16 -5.18
CA PHE A 59 14.78 -0.72 -6.04
C PHE A 59 14.22 -1.35 -7.33
N LEU A 60 12.91 -1.61 -7.40
CA LEU A 60 12.24 -2.06 -8.60
C LEU A 60 12.05 -0.92 -9.60
N GLU A 61 11.94 -1.28 -10.87
CA GLU A 61 11.65 -0.33 -11.94
C GLU A 61 10.25 0.28 -11.74
N THR A 62 10.09 1.52 -12.18
CA THR A 62 8.83 2.26 -11.99
C THR A 62 7.66 1.57 -12.71
N ALA A 63 7.90 1.02 -13.91
CA ALA A 63 6.90 0.25 -14.63
C ALA A 63 6.41 -0.97 -13.84
N ASP A 64 7.33 -1.72 -13.20
CA ASP A 64 6.98 -2.88 -12.37
C ASP A 64 6.16 -2.47 -11.16
N LEU A 65 6.49 -1.35 -10.51
CA LEU A 65 5.71 -0.84 -9.38
C LEU A 65 4.30 -0.39 -9.79
N VAL A 66 4.14 0.20 -10.97
CA VAL A 66 2.82 0.50 -11.54
C VAL A 66 2.03 -0.80 -11.74
N GLU A 67 2.62 -1.81 -12.40
CA GLU A 67 1.94 -3.09 -12.62
C GLU A 67 1.56 -3.81 -11.31
N ILE A 68 2.47 -3.86 -10.34
CA ILE A 68 2.24 -4.49 -9.03
C ILE A 68 1.09 -3.80 -8.29
N THR A 69 1.08 -2.47 -8.26
CA THR A 69 0.03 -1.72 -7.56
C THR A 69 -1.32 -1.87 -8.27
N HIS A 70 -1.35 -1.90 -9.60
CA HIS A 70 -2.56 -2.15 -10.38
C HIS A 70 -3.08 -3.57 -10.16
N TYR A 71 -2.20 -4.57 -10.12
CA TYR A 71 -2.58 -5.95 -9.79
C TYR A 71 -3.25 -6.05 -8.40
N ILE A 72 -2.69 -5.36 -7.40
CA ILE A 72 -3.29 -5.34 -6.05
C ILE A 72 -4.67 -4.67 -6.07
N LEU A 73 -4.84 -3.56 -6.79
CA LEU A 73 -6.10 -2.82 -6.77
C LEU A 73 -7.18 -3.47 -7.65
N SER A 74 -6.83 -3.86 -8.87
CA SER A 74 -7.75 -4.37 -9.87
C SER A 74 -7.98 -5.87 -9.78
N ASP A 75 -6.93 -6.67 -9.83
CA ASP A 75 -7.09 -8.13 -9.86
C ASP A 75 -7.48 -8.70 -8.50
N ILE A 76 -6.85 -8.22 -7.42
CA ILE A 76 -7.12 -8.73 -6.07
C ILE A 76 -8.37 -8.09 -5.45
N ASN A 77 -8.56 -6.77 -5.63
CA ASN A 77 -9.61 -6.02 -4.94
C ASN A 77 -10.75 -5.54 -5.86
N HIS A 78 -10.69 -5.83 -7.16
CA HIS A 78 -11.74 -5.53 -8.14
C HIS A 78 -12.07 -4.04 -8.24
N LEU A 79 -11.06 -3.18 -8.07
CA LEU A 79 -11.19 -1.73 -8.20
C LEU A 79 -10.56 -1.22 -9.49
N THR A 80 -11.08 -0.11 -9.99
CA THR A 80 -10.52 0.57 -11.17
C THR A 80 -9.47 1.61 -10.77
N GLY A 81 -8.46 1.78 -11.63
CA GLY A 81 -7.40 2.78 -11.47
C GLY A 81 -6.27 2.33 -10.55
N GLY A 82 -5.34 3.25 -10.30
CA GLY A 82 -4.13 3.02 -9.55
C GLY A 82 -3.10 4.12 -9.85
N PRO A 83 -1.99 4.17 -9.09
CA PRO A 83 -0.97 5.18 -9.30
C PRO A 83 -0.36 5.08 -10.70
N ASP A 84 -0.02 6.22 -11.29
CA ASP A 84 0.71 6.30 -12.54
C ASP A 84 2.24 6.35 -12.30
N ALA A 85 3.01 6.29 -13.38
CA ALA A 85 4.47 6.36 -13.31
C ALA A 85 4.95 7.67 -12.64
N SER A 86 4.30 8.80 -12.93
CA SER A 86 4.65 10.11 -12.39
C SER A 86 4.57 10.14 -10.85
N LEU A 87 3.52 9.56 -10.28
CA LEU A 87 3.35 9.48 -8.83
C LEU A 87 4.36 8.53 -8.18
N ILE A 88 4.62 7.38 -8.82
CA ILE A 88 5.62 6.43 -8.33
C ILE A 88 7.02 7.05 -8.34
N ASP A 89 7.43 7.69 -9.44
CA ASP A 89 8.74 8.35 -9.55
C ASP A 89 8.89 9.45 -8.50
N LYS A 90 7.85 10.29 -8.33
CA LYS A 90 7.83 11.32 -7.29
C LYS A 90 8.11 10.73 -5.90
N TYR A 91 7.50 9.60 -5.55
CA TYR A 91 7.69 8.97 -4.24
C TYR A 91 8.91 8.04 -4.16
N LYS A 92 9.54 7.68 -5.27
CA LYS A 92 10.89 7.08 -5.27
C LYS A 92 11.93 8.14 -4.92
N GLU A 93 11.80 9.34 -5.50
CA GLU A 93 12.70 10.47 -5.22
C GLU A 93 12.48 11.05 -3.82
N ASN A 94 11.22 11.21 -3.41
CA ASN A 94 10.82 11.80 -2.14
C ASN A 94 9.78 10.91 -1.44
N PRO A 95 10.22 9.81 -0.79
CA PRO A 95 9.30 8.89 -0.12
C PRO A 95 8.50 9.57 0.99
N LEU A 96 7.24 9.16 1.14
CA LEU A 96 6.44 9.56 2.29
C LEU A 96 7.02 8.97 3.57
N SER A 97 6.93 9.74 4.66
CA SER A 97 7.23 9.24 5.99
C SER A 97 6.17 8.21 6.44
N HIS A 98 6.54 7.32 7.35
CA HIS A 98 5.58 6.38 7.93
C HIS A 98 4.41 7.10 8.61
N GLN A 99 4.65 8.27 9.22
CA GLN A 99 3.58 9.07 9.82
C GLN A 99 2.56 9.55 8.78
N GLU A 100 3.01 10.06 7.64
CA GLU A 100 2.13 10.46 6.52
C GLU A 100 1.35 9.26 5.99
N LEU A 101 1.99 8.08 5.88
CA LEU A 101 1.32 6.85 5.47
C LEU A 101 0.24 6.40 6.46
N HIS A 102 0.46 6.56 7.77
CA HIS A 102 -0.56 6.30 8.79
C HIS A 102 -1.74 7.27 8.68
N GLN A 103 -1.48 8.56 8.44
CA GLN A 103 -2.53 9.57 8.24
C GLN A 103 -3.38 9.22 7.00
N LEU A 104 -2.73 8.95 5.86
CA LEU A 104 -3.41 8.49 4.65
C LEU A 104 -4.25 7.24 4.93
N ARG A 105 -3.67 6.22 5.58
CA ARG A 105 -4.35 4.96 5.90
C ARG A 105 -5.60 5.16 6.76
N ASN A 106 -5.57 6.13 7.67
CA ASN A 106 -6.66 6.39 8.60
C ASN A 106 -7.75 7.28 8.00
N GLY A 107 -7.50 7.88 6.84
CA GLY A 107 -8.44 8.77 6.16
C GLY A 107 -8.27 10.24 6.51
N ASP A 108 -7.21 10.60 7.25
CA ASP A 108 -6.87 11.97 7.64
C ASP A 108 -6.22 12.75 6.49
#